data_AF-B5JSV8-F1
#
_entry.id   AF-B5JSV8-F1
#
_cell.length_a   1.000
_cell.length_b   1.000
_cell.length_c   1.000
_cell.angle_alpha   90.00
_cell.angle_beta   90.00
_cell.angle_gamma   90.00
#
_symmetry.space_group_name_H-M   'P 1'
#
loop_
_entity.id
_entity.type
_entity.pdbx_description
1 polymer ?
#
loop_
_entity_poly.entity_id
_entity_poly.type
_entity_poly.pdbx_seq_one_letter_code
_entity_poly.pdbx_strand_id
1 'polypeptide(L)'
;MGYSKSDGAENVQPRARQNVVLEMGMLISAVGRGNVAILKKGHLEAPSDAQGILYVPFNDHVKEAVPKLADRLRAAGFVLNPENITKASS
;
A
#
# COMPACT_ATOMS: atom_id res chain seq x y z
N MET A 1 15.93 10.87 -0.97
CA MET A 1 15.83 10.83 -2.44
C MET A 1 16.80 9.77 -2.95
N GLY A 2 16.34 8.84 -3.79
CA GLY A 2 17.18 7.83 -4.44
C GLY A 2 16.75 7.71 -5.90
N TYR A 3 17.64 7.23 -6.76
CA TYR A 3 17.39 6.99 -8.18
C TYR A 3 18.17 5.74 -8.59
N SER A 4 17.65 5.00 -9.57
CA SER A 4 18.42 3.94 -10.22
C SER A 4 19.66 4.55 -10.89
N LYS A 5 20.80 3.85 -10.85
CA LYS A 5 22.03 4.30 -11.55
C LYS A 5 21.80 4.52 -13.05
N SER A 6 20.77 3.88 -13.63
CA SER A 6 20.40 4.03 -15.04
C SER A 6 19.62 5.30 -15.36
N ASP A 7 18.88 5.87 -14.40
CA ASP A 7 17.78 6.80 -14.70
C ASP A 7 18.16 8.28 -14.51
N GLY A 8 19.41 8.57 -14.16
CA GLY A 8 19.91 9.93 -13.99
C GLY A 8 19.32 10.65 -12.76
N ALA A 9 19.90 11.81 -12.42
CA ALA A 9 19.46 12.60 -11.27
C ALA A 9 18.07 13.25 -11.49
N GLU A 10 17.61 13.35 -12.74
CA GLU A 10 16.28 13.84 -13.11
C GLU A 10 15.12 12.92 -12.66
N ASN A 11 15.34 11.62 -12.42
CA ASN A 11 14.31 10.65 -12.05
C ASN A 11 14.28 10.32 -10.55
N VAL A 12 14.66 11.28 -9.70
CA VAL A 12 14.55 11.12 -8.25
C VAL A 12 13.09 10.92 -7.86
N GLN A 13 12.78 9.73 -7.36
CA GLN A 13 11.47 9.42 -6.79
C GLN A 13 11.53 9.33 -5.27
N PRO A 14 10.42 9.63 -4.59
CA PRO A 14 10.26 9.25 -3.19
C PRO A 14 10.38 7.72 -3.06
N ARG A 15 11.12 7.26 -2.04
CA ARG A 15 11.31 5.83 -1.75
C ARG A 15 10.99 5.52 -0.30
N ALA A 16 10.52 4.30 -0.05
CA ALA A 16 10.36 3.81 1.32
C ALA A 16 11.73 3.69 2.02
N ARG A 17 11.76 3.94 3.33
CA ARG A 17 12.95 3.66 4.15
C ARG A 17 13.14 2.15 4.27
N GLN A 18 14.39 1.67 4.22
CA GLN A 18 14.69 0.24 4.27
C GLN A 18 14.09 -0.47 5.50
N ASN A 19 14.19 0.14 6.68
CA ASN A 19 13.60 -0.42 7.90
C ASN A 19 12.08 -0.62 7.77
N VAL A 20 11.38 0.30 7.10
CA VAL A 20 9.92 0.20 6.88
C VAL A 20 9.60 -0.98 5.96
N VAL A 21 10.43 -1.21 4.93
CA VAL A 21 10.24 -2.36 4.02
C VAL A 21 10.51 -3.67 4.75
N LEU A 22 11.53 -3.71 5.61
CA LEU A 22 11.84 -4.87 6.43
C LEU A 22 10.69 -5.20 7.40
N GLU A 23 10.24 -4.21 8.18
CA GLU A 23 9.12 -4.35 9.13
C GLU A 23 7.83 -4.76 8.42
N MET A 24 7.55 -4.20 7.24
CA MET A 24 6.43 -4.60 6.38
C MET A 24 6.54 -6.08 6.00
N GLY A 25 7.71 -6.54 5.58
CA GLY A 25 7.96 -7.95 5.26
C GLY A 25 7.75 -8.88 6.46
N MET A 26 8.22 -8.47 7.65
CA MET A 26 8.00 -9.22 8.89
C MET A 26 6.50 -9.30 9.24
N LEU A 27 5.76 -8.20 9.11
CA LEU A 27 4.33 -8.19 9.36
C LEU A 27 3.58 -9.13 8.42
N ILE A 28 3.85 -9.06 7.11
CA ILE A 28 3.26 -9.96 6.10
C ILE A 28 3.56 -11.42 6.44
N SER A 29 4.78 -11.72 6.89
CA SER A 29 5.20 -13.08 7.26
C SER A 29 4.46 -13.57 8.50
N ALA A 30 4.22 -12.69 9.47
CA ALA A 30 3.56 -13.04 10.74
C ALA A 30 2.04 -13.23 10.61
N VAL A 31 1.34 -12.34 9.89
CA VAL A 31 -0.14 -12.37 9.82
C VAL A 31 -0.67 -12.91 8.48
N GLY A 32 0.20 -13.11 7.50
CA GLY A 32 -0.16 -13.58 6.16
C GLY A 32 -0.60 -12.46 5.22
N ARG A 33 -0.27 -12.60 3.92
CA ARG A 33 -0.53 -11.58 2.88
C ARG A 33 -1.98 -11.13 2.75
N GLY A 34 -2.94 -12.02 3.03
CA GLY A 34 -4.38 -11.74 2.92
C GLY A 34 -4.89 -10.80 4.01
N ASN A 35 -4.17 -10.73 5.13
CA ASN A 35 -4.53 -9.96 6.31
C ASN A 35 -3.78 -8.62 6.39
N VAL A 36 -3.06 -8.24 5.32
CA VAL A 36 -2.31 -6.99 5.24
C VAL A 36 -2.77 -6.18 4.03
N ALA A 37 -3.05 -4.89 4.25
CA ALA A 37 -3.31 -3.91 3.21
C ALA A 37 -2.28 -2.78 3.31
N ILE A 38 -1.56 -2.51 2.21
CA ILE A 38 -0.53 -1.46 2.17
C ILE A 38 -1.05 -0.31 1.33
N LEU A 39 -1.22 0.85 1.95
CA LEU A 39 -1.65 2.06 1.26
C LEU A 39 -0.43 2.78 0.67
N LYS A 40 -0.49 3.14 -0.61
CA LYS A 40 0.61 3.79 -1.33
C LYS A 40 0.14 5.14 -1.85
N LYS A 41 0.75 6.23 -1.36
CA LYS A 41 0.46 7.58 -1.85
C LYS A 41 1.24 7.87 -3.12
N GLY A 42 0.54 8.17 -4.22
CA GLY A 42 1.11 8.61 -5.49
C GLY A 42 2.22 7.68 -6.02
N HIS A 43 3.19 8.28 -6.72
CA HIS A 43 4.35 7.58 -7.22
C HIS A 43 5.44 7.48 -6.14
N LEU A 44 5.51 6.30 -5.53
CA LEU A 44 6.60 5.87 -4.66
C LEU A 44 7.33 4.71 -5.34
N GLU A 45 8.64 4.79 -5.43
CA GLU A 45 9.44 3.66 -5.93
C GLU A 45 9.36 2.50 -4.94
N ALA A 46 8.90 1.34 -5.41
CA ALA A 46 8.88 0.12 -4.62
C ALA A 46 10.19 -0.63 -4.88
N PRO A 47 10.88 -1.15 -3.84
CA PRO A 47 12.06 -1.96 -4.04
C PRO A 47 11.72 -3.22 -4.84
N SER A 48 12.67 -3.69 -5.66
CA SER A 48 12.54 -4.93 -6.46
C SER A 48 12.09 -6.12 -5.61
N ASP A 49 12.61 -6.22 -4.38
CA ASP A 49 12.31 -7.31 -3.44
C ASP A 49 10.85 -7.30 -2.96
N ALA A 50 10.12 -6.21 -3.18
CA ALA A 50 8.69 -6.08 -2.89
C ALA A 50 7.80 -6.21 -4.14
N GLN A 51 8.36 -6.59 -5.30
CA GLN A 51 7.57 -6.89 -6.49
C GLN A 51 6.61 -8.06 -6.22
N GLY A 52 5.34 -7.88 -6.53
CA GLY A 52 4.26 -8.84 -6.25
C GLY A 52 3.45 -8.56 -4.99
N ILE A 53 3.85 -7.58 -4.19
CA ILE A 53 3.03 -7.09 -3.08
C ILE A 53 1.89 -6.21 -3.63
N LEU A 54 0.64 -6.53 -3.27
CA LEU A 54 -0.52 -5.76 -3.72
C LEU A 54 -0.67 -4.49 -2.89
N TYR A 55 -0.40 -3.34 -3.51
CA TYR A 55 -0.60 -2.01 -2.94
C TYR A 55 -2.00 -1.47 -3.25
N VAL A 56 -2.57 -0.69 -2.33
CA VAL A 56 -3.77 0.11 -2.55
C VAL A 56 -3.34 1.55 -2.80
N PRO A 57 -3.32 2.01 -4.07
CA PRO A 57 -2.90 3.36 -4.39
C PRO A 57 -3.97 4.38 -3.99
N PHE A 58 -3.53 5.55 -3.57
CA PHE A 58 -4.33 6.77 -3.47
C PHE A 58 -3.45 7.97 -3.86
N ASN A 59 -4.03 9.02 -4.43
CA ASN A 59 -3.25 10.18 -4.87
C ASN A 59 -3.41 11.35 -3.89
N ASP A 60 -4.63 11.86 -3.78
CA ASP A 60 -4.91 13.12 -3.09
C ASP A 60 -5.44 12.86 -1.69
N HIS A 61 -6.39 11.93 -1.56
CA HIS A 61 -7.02 11.60 -0.29
C HIS A 61 -7.08 10.09 -0.06
N VAL A 62 -6.83 9.65 1.18
CA VAL A 62 -6.94 8.24 1.59
C VAL A 62 -8.33 7.62 1.35
N LYS A 63 -9.37 8.45 1.13
CA LYS A 63 -10.75 8.01 0.84
C LYS A 63 -10.80 7.22 -0.47
N GLU A 64 -9.93 7.53 -1.42
CA GLU A 64 -9.78 6.80 -2.68
C GLU A 64 -9.44 5.31 -2.47
N ALA A 65 -8.78 4.98 -1.35
CA ALA A 65 -8.42 3.61 -1.01
C ALA A 65 -9.58 2.80 -0.44
N VAL A 66 -10.65 3.45 0.02
CA VAL A 66 -11.74 2.82 0.78
C VAL A 66 -12.42 1.69 0.01
N PRO A 67 -12.78 1.82 -1.30
CA PRO A 67 -13.42 0.73 -2.03
C PRO A 67 -12.56 -0.54 -2.07
N LYS A 68 -11.28 -0.38 -2.47
CA LYS A 68 -10.32 -1.50 -2.55
C LYS A 68 -10.00 -2.10 -1.18
N LEU A 69 -9.95 -1.27 -0.14
CA LEU A 69 -9.73 -1.73 1.23
C LEU A 69 -10.93 -2.52 1.74
N ALA A 70 -12.16 -2.06 1.47
CA ALA A 70 -13.38 -2.76 1.82
C ALA A 70 -13.51 -4.12 1.13
N ASP A 71 -13.09 -4.24 -0.14
CA ASP A 71 -13.03 -5.52 -0.85
C ASP A 71 -12.04 -6.48 -0.18
N ARG A 72 -10.85 -6.00 0.18
CA ARG A 72 -9.83 -6.80 0.91
C ARG A 72 -10.30 -7.26 2.27
N LEU A 73 -10.91 -6.37 3.05
CA LEU A 73 -11.46 -6.71 4.36
C LEU A 73 -12.56 -7.78 4.23
N ARG A 74 -13.46 -7.66 3.24
CA ARG A 74 -14.44 -8.71 2.95
C ARG A 74 -13.78 -10.04 2.57
N ALA A 75 -12.75 -10.01 1.72
CA ALA A 75 -12.00 -11.21 1.34
C ALA A 75 -11.26 -11.86 2.53
N ALA A 76 -10.86 -11.07 3.54
CA ALA A 76 -10.29 -11.56 4.79
C ALA A 76 -11.35 -12.04 5.81
N GLY A 77 -12.64 -12.03 5.45
CA GLY A 77 -13.73 -12.53 6.28
C GLY A 77 -14.37 -11.49 7.21
N PHE A 78 -14.05 -10.20 7.07
CA PHE A 78 -14.71 -9.15 7.85
C PHE A 78 -16.09 -8.82 7.30
N VAL A 79 -17.08 -8.77 8.19
CA VAL A 79 -18.44 -8.29 7.89
C VAL A 79 -18.46 -6.77 8.06
N LEU A 80 -18.60 -6.05 6.96
CA LEU A 80 -18.63 -4.59 6.96
C LEU A 80 -20.06 -4.07 6.84
N ASN A 81 -20.43 -3.11 7.69
CA ASN A 81 -21.69 -2.38 7.55
C ASN A 81 -21.59 -1.39 6.37
N PRO A 82 -22.50 -1.44 5.38
CA PRO A 82 -22.53 -0.50 4.25
C PRO A 82 -22.53 0.98 4.68
N GLU A 83 -23.22 1.34 5.76
CA GLU A 83 -23.26 2.72 6.26
C GLU A 83 -21.88 3.23 6.67
N ASN A 84 -21.07 2.37 7.29
CA ASN A 84 -19.71 2.71 7.71
C ASN A 84 -18.78 2.88 6.50
N ILE A 85 -18.99 2.10 5.43
CA ILE A 85 -18.23 2.24 4.18
C ILE A 85 -18.58 3.58 3.52
N THR A 86 -19.86 3.92 3.45
CA THR A 86 -20.32 5.20 2.87
C THR A 86 -19.77 6.38 3.66
N LYS A 87 -19.81 6.35 5.00
CA LYS A 87 -19.21 7.38 5.87
C LYS A 87 -17.69 7.49 5.68
N ALA A 88 -17.00 6.37 5.48
CA ALA A 88 -15.56 6.37 5.25
C ALA A 88 -15.18 6.91 3.86
N SER A 89 -16.10 6.84 2.89
CA SER A 89 -15.89 7.29 1.50
C SER A 89 -16.36 8.73 1.25
N SER A 90 -17.17 9.29 2.14
CA SER A 90 -17.68 10.67 2.07
C SER A 90 -16.69 11.66 2.68
#